data_AF-C6B7E9-F1
#
_entry.id   AF-C6B7E9-F1
#
_cell.length_a   1.000
_cell.length_b   1.000
_cell.length_c   1.000
_cell.angle_alpha   90.00
_cell.angle_beta   90.00
_cell.angle_gamma   90.00
#
_symmetry.space_group_name_H-M   'P 1'
#
loop_
_entity.id
_entity.type
_entity.pdbx_description
1 polymer ?
#
loop_
_entity_poly.entity_id
_entity_poly.type
_entity_poly.pdbx_seq_one_letter_code
_entity_poly.pdbx_strand_id
1 'polypeptide(L)'
;MLTQFEHFAVTEMMGEPDNPPRANGSLCFGSQWERSSFGMALALAKSGAFEWDDFRDELIATIKDWEDAHPIDRSSWNYYDQFLTALEKAIVKAGVVDPEEIVAALAA
;
A
#
# COMPACT_ATOMS: atom_id res chain seq x y z
N MET A 1 10.46 20.69 -5.20
CA MET A 1 9.61 20.54 -6.41
C MET A 1 8.90 19.20 -6.24
N LEU A 2 7.59 19.19 -6.01
CA LEU A 2 6.85 17.95 -5.80
C LEU A 2 6.81 17.19 -7.14
N THR A 3 7.24 15.95 -7.15
CA THR A 3 7.11 15.09 -8.33
C THR A 3 5.63 14.86 -8.65
N GLN A 4 5.31 14.45 -9.87
CA GLN A 4 3.92 14.15 -10.26
C GLN A 4 3.27 13.09 -9.34
N PHE A 5 4.09 12.17 -8.84
CA PHE A 5 3.71 11.15 -7.87
C PHE A 5 3.35 11.76 -6.51
N GLU A 6 4.19 12.66 -6.00
CA GLU A 6 3.90 13.35 -4.74
C GLU A 6 2.67 14.27 -4.86
N HIS A 7 2.45 14.88 -6.03
CA HIS A 7 1.24 15.69 -6.25
C HIS A 7 -0.03 14.83 -6.22
N PHE A 8 -0.05 13.70 -6.92
CA PHE A 8 -1.19 12.77 -6.89
C PHE A 8 -1.43 12.24 -5.46
N ALA A 9 -0.37 11.78 -4.79
CA ALA A 9 -0.46 11.32 -3.41
C ALA A 9 -0.96 12.43 -2.47
N VAL A 10 -0.57 13.68 -2.70
CA VAL A 10 -1.08 14.82 -1.93
C VAL A 10 -2.55 15.09 -2.24
N THR A 11 -2.99 15.04 -3.50
CA THR A 11 -4.39 15.30 -3.89
C THR A 11 -5.34 14.21 -3.39
N GLU A 12 -4.99 12.94 -3.60
CA GLU A 12 -5.87 11.80 -3.27
C GLU A 12 -5.87 11.46 -1.76
N MET A 13 -4.83 11.85 -1.02
CA MET A 13 -4.72 11.57 0.43
C MET A 13 -4.97 12.81 1.31
N MET A 14 -5.18 14.01 0.74
CA MET A 14 -5.39 15.23 1.53
C MET A 14 -6.73 15.21 2.25
N GLY A 15 -6.70 15.21 3.59
CA GLY A 15 -7.88 15.32 4.45
C GLY A 15 -8.33 14.01 5.10
N GLU A 16 -7.65 12.90 4.81
CA GLU A 16 -8.04 11.58 5.32
C GLU A 16 -7.19 11.14 6.52
N PRO A 17 -7.78 10.46 7.51
CA PRO A 17 -7.08 10.03 8.73
C PRO A 17 -5.97 9.00 8.47
N ASP A 18 -6.00 8.31 7.33
CA ASP A 18 -5.13 7.17 7.02
C ASP A 18 -3.94 7.53 6.10
N ASN A 19 -3.47 8.78 6.19
CA ASN A 19 -2.32 9.26 5.44
C ASN A 19 -1.05 8.42 5.73
N PRO A 20 -0.26 8.06 4.69
CA PRO A 20 1.00 7.36 4.91
C PRO A 20 1.94 8.18 5.80
N PRO A 21 2.84 7.54 6.57
CA PRO A 21 3.73 8.24 7.49
C PRO A 21 4.54 9.35 6.80
N ARG A 22 4.38 10.59 7.28
CA ARG A 22 5.14 11.75 6.81
C ARG A 22 6.12 12.22 7.89
N ALA A 23 7.33 12.55 7.49
CA ALA A 23 8.31 13.24 8.32
C ALA A 23 8.61 14.61 7.71
N ASN A 24 8.39 15.69 8.46
CA ASN A 24 8.60 17.08 8.01
C ASN A 24 7.91 17.43 6.67
N GLY A 25 6.73 16.86 6.41
CA GLY A 25 5.95 17.11 5.19
C GLY A 25 6.30 16.22 4.00
N SER A 26 7.36 15.42 4.07
CA SER A 26 7.75 14.45 3.05
C SER A 26 7.37 13.02 3.45
N LEU A 27 7.07 12.16 2.48
CA LEU A 27 6.87 10.73 2.71
C LEU A 27 8.13 10.13 3.33
N CYS A 28 7.97 9.45 4.46
CA CYS A 28 9.06 8.77 5.15
C CYS A 28 9.00 7.27 4.86
N PHE A 29 10.13 6.71 4.44
CA PHE A 29 10.30 5.28 4.20
C PHE A 29 11.50 4.80 5.02
N GLY A 30 11.30 3.75 5.82
CA GLY A 30 12.34 3.10 6.62
C GLY A 30 13.29 2.25 5.78
N SER A 31 12.88 1.87 4.58
CA SER A 31 13.67 1.03 3.68
C SER A 31 13.39 1.33 2.19
N GLN A 32 14.20 0.74 1.31
CA GLN A 32 14.03 0.91 -0.14
C GLN A 32 12.75 0.24 -0.66
N TRP A 33 12.39 -0.93 -0.12
CA TRP A 33 11.23 -1.68 -0.59
C TRP A 33 9.92 -0.95 -0.28
N GLU A 34 9.81 -0.30 0.88
CA GLU A 34 8.62 0.50 1.24
C GLU A 34 8.35 1.61 0.22
N ARG A 35 9.42 2.29 -0.21
CA ARG A 35 9.34 3.31 -1.26
C ARG A 35 8.90 2.72 -2.59
N SER A 36 9.44 1.55 -2.95
CA SER A 36 9.08 0.85 -4.18
C SER A 36 7.61 0.40 -4.17
N SER A 37 7.14 -0.20 -3.09
CA SER A 37 5.74 -0.63 -2.93
C SER A 37 4.77 0.55 -3.05
N PHE A 38 5.07 1.67 -2.39
CA PHE A 38 4.26 2.88 -2.49
C PHE A 38 4.25 3.44 -3.91
N GLY A 39 5.43 3.54 -4.56
CA GLY A 39 5.54 3.99 -5.94
C GLY A 39 4.78 3.09 -6.92
N MET A 40 4.78 1.78 -6.69
CA MET A 40 4.09 0.80 -7.50
C MET A 40 2.57 0.93 -7.38
N ALA A 41 2.02 1.00 -6.16
CA ALA A 41 0.59 1.22 -5.94
C ALA A 41 0.10 2.48 -6.65
N LEU A 42 0.87 3.57 -6.51
CA LEU A 42 0.57 4.85 -7.12
C LEU A 42 0.61 4.82 -8.66
N ALA A 43 1.61 4.13 -9.24
CA ALA A 43 1.72 3.98 -10.68
C ALA A 43 0.56 3.15 -11.25
N LEU A 44 0.18 2.07 -10.57
CA LEU A 44 -0.93 1.20 -10.95
C LEU A 44 -2.27 1.94 -10.88
N ALA A 45 -2.56 2.63 -9.78
CA ALA A 45 -3.77 3.45 -9.65
C ALA A 45 -3.86 4.53 -10.73
N LYS A 46 -2.76 5.27 -10.97
CA LYS A 46 -2.70 6.29 -12.01
C LYS A 46 -2.88 5.73 -13.43
N SER A 47 -2.49 4.48 -13.66
CA SER A 47 -2.71 3.80 -14.94
C SER A 47 -4.14 3.28 -15.12
N GLY A 48 -4.99 3.35 -14.10
CA GLY A 48 -6.35 2.82 -14.10
C GLY A 48 -6.39 1.30 -13.91
N ALA A 49 -5.34 0.69 -13.35
CA ALA A 49 -5.34 -0.74 -13.04
C ALA A 49 -6.32 -1.08 -11.92
N PHE A 50 -6.49 -0.17 -10.95
CA PHE A 50 -7.51 -0.20 -9.92
C PHE A 50 -7.78 1.25 -9.45
N GLU A 51 -8.93 1.49 -8.84
CA GLU A 51 -9.22 2.79 -8.21
C GLU A 51 -8.50 2.89 -6.86
N TRP A 52 -7.98 4.08 -6.53
CA TRP A 52 -7.23 4.29 -5.30
C TRP A 52 -8.07 3.97 -4.04
N ASP A 53 -9.36 4.28 -4.07
CA ASP A 53 -10.29 3.98 -2.97
C ASP A 53 -10.51 2.47 -2.80
N ASP A 54 -10.53 1.68 -3.88
CA ASP A 54 -10.63 0.21 -3.79
C ASP A 54 -9.39 -0.38 -3.09
N PHE A 55 -8.19 0.13 -3.41
CA PHE A 55 -6.96 -0.26 -2.71
C PHE A 55 -6.99 0.14 -1.23
N ARG A 56 -7.54 1.31 -0.92
CA ARG A 56 -7.66 1.78 0.46
C ARG A 56 -8.58 0.89 1.30
N ASP A 57 -9.70 0.45 0.74
CA ASP A 57 -10.59 -0.49 1.40
C ASP A 57 -9.89 -1.81 1.70
N GLU A 58 -9.09 -2.34 0.77
CA GLU A 58 -8.27 -3.53 0.99
C GLU A 58 -7.19 -3.31 2.07
N LEU A 59 -6.63 -2.10 2.17
CA LEU A 59 -5.66 -1.73 3.20
C LEU A 59 -6.29 -1.69 4.59
N ILE A 60 -7.45 -1.05 4.72
CA ILE A 60 -8.20 -1.01 5.98
C ILE A 60 -8.57 -2.44 6.43
N ALA A 61 -9.07 -3.26 5.50
CA ALA A 61 -9.41 -4.65 5.77
C ALA A 61 -8.18 -5.45 6.24
N THR A 62 -7.05 -5.29 5.56
CA THR A 62 -5.80 -6.01 5.90
C THR A 62 -5.22 -5.57 7.25
N ILE A 63 -5.26 -4.27 7.56
CA ILE A 63 -4.89 -3.74 8.88
C ILE A 63 -5.76 -4.38 9.97
N LYS A 64 -7.08 -4.38 9.77
CA LYS A 64 -8.04 -4.97 10.70
C LYS A 64 -7.78 -6.46 10.91
N ASP A 65 -7.59 -7.22 9.83
CA ASP A 65 -7.31 -8.66 9.89
C ASP A 65 -6.04 -8.94 10.72
N TRP A 66 -5.00 -8.13 10.53
CA TRP A 66 -3.77 -8.27 11.30
C TRP A 66 -3.98 -7.92 12.78
N GLU A 67 -4.71 -6.84 13.07
CA GLU A 67 -5.01 -6.41 14.44
C GLU A 67 -5.84 -7.45 15.21
N ASP A 68 -6.79 -8.09 14.54
CA ASP A 68 -7.62 -9.15 15.07
C ASP A 68 -6.80 -10.44 15.31
N ALA A 69 -5.81 -10.72 14.46
CA ALA A 69 -4.87 -11.83 14.63
C ALA A 69 -3.80 -11.59 15.72
N HIS A 70 -3.53 -10.33 16.08
CA HIS A 70 -2.51 -9.93 17.07
C HIS A 70 -3.12 -9.11 18.22
N PRO A 71 -3.99 -9.71 19.07
CA PRO A 71 -4.72 -8.99 20.09
C PRO A 71 -3.87 -8.56 21.30
N ILE A 72 -2.69 -9.16 21.49
CA ILE A 72 -1.87 -8.98 22.70
C ILE A 72 -0.52 -8.33 22.38
N ASP A 73 0.25 -8.92 21.47
CA ASP A 73 1.56 -8.40 21.07
C ASP A 73 1.49 -7.78 19.68
N ARG A 74 1.76 -6.47 19.61
CA ARG A 74 1.79 -5.71 18.37
C ARG A 74 3.17 -5.13 18.06
N SER A 75 4.21 -5.61 18.76
CA SER A 75 5.58 -5.08 18.63
C SER A 75 6.20 -5.30 17.24
N SER A 76 5.71 -6.29 16.48
CA SER A 76 6.09 -6.57 15.10
C SER A 76 5.31 -5.75 14.06
N TRP A 77 4.46 -4.81 14.49
CA TRP A 77 3.64 -4.02 13.56
C TRP A 77 4.49 -3.22 12.59
N ASN A 78 4.17 -3.35 11.30
CA ASN A 78 4.74 -2.55 10.23
C ASN A 78 3.63 -2.18 9.25
N TYR A 79 3.43 -0.87 9.06
CA TYR A 79 2.42 -0.33 8.15
C TYR A 79 2.64 -0.80 6.71
N TYR A 80 3.88 -0.80 6.23
CA TYR A 80 4.16 -1.12 4.82
C TYR A 80 4.06 -2.61 4.51
N ASP A 81 4.12 -3.49 5.52
CA ASP A 81 3.80 -4.91 5.34
C ASP A 81 2.30 -5.09 5.05
N GLN A 82 1.44 -4.34 5.76
CA GLN A 82 0.00 -4.32 5.47
C GLN A 82 -0.30 -3.63 4.13
N PHE A 83 0.43 -2.55 3.81
CA PHE A 83 0.34 -1.85 2.52
C PHE A 83 0.66 -2.78 1.35
N LEU A 84 1.76 -3.53 1.44
CA LEU A 84 2.15 -4.47 0.39
C LEU A 84 1.14 -5.60 0.25
N THR A 85 0.69 -6.18 1.36
CA THR A 85 -0.35 -7.23 1.36
C THR A 85 -1.66 -6.73 0.72
N ALA A 86 -2.08 -5.52 1.04
CA ALA A 86 -3.25 -4.90 0.43
C ALA A 86 -3.06 -4.63 -1.08
N LEU A 87 -1.84 -4.25 -1.48
CA LEU A 87 -1.52 -4.02 -2.88
C LEU A 87 -1.61 -5.33 -3.67
N GLU A 88 -1.09 -6.43 -3.14
CA GLU A 88 -1.19 -7.77 -3.72
C GLU A 88 -2.66 -8.20 -3.88
N LYS A 89 -3.50 -7.97 -2.87
CA LYS A 89 -4.95 -8.23 -2.95
C LYS A 89 -5.61 -7.38 -4.04
N ALA A 90 -5.30 -6.09 -4.11
CA ALA A 90 -5.88 -5.17 -5.09
C ALA A 90 -5.53 -5.56 -6.53
N ILE A 91 -4.27 -5.89 -6.83
CA ILE A 91 -3.85 -6.28 -8.18
C ILE A 91 -4.44 -7.63 -8.61
N VAL A 92 -4.61 -8.57 -7.68
CA VAL A 92 -5.30 -9.84 -7.93
C VAL A 92 -6.78 -9.61 -8.21
N LYS A 93 -7.46 -8.80 -7.39
CA LYS A 93 -8.89 -8.48 -7.55
C LYS A 93 -9.16 -7.75 -8.86
N ALA A 94 -8.24 -6.89 -9.29
CA ALA A 94 -8.27 -6.19 -10.56
C ALA A 94 -7.92 -7.07 -11.77
N GLY A 95 -7.45 -8.31 -11.55
CA GLY A 95 -7.04 -9.22 -12.63
C GLY A 95 -5.76 -8.80 -13.34
N VAL A 96 -4.90 -8.01 -12.69
CA VAL A 96 -3.60 -7.56 -13.23
C VAL A 96 -2.59 -8.71 -13.19
N VAL A 97 -2.70 -9.58 -12.20
CA VAL A 97 -1.80 -10.72 -11.96
C VAL A 97 -2.60 -11.86 -11.35
N ASP A 98 -2.26 -13.10 -11.68
CA ASP A 98 -2.83 -14.25 -11.01
C ASP A 98 -2.11 -14.50 -9.65
N PRO A 99 -2.81 -14.93 -8.59
CA PRO A 99 -2.19 -15.18 -7.29
C PRO A 99 -1.00 -16.17 -7.35
N GLU A 100 -1.08 -17.14 -8.26
CA GLU A 100 -0.02 -18.13 -8.46
C GLU A 100 1.27 -17.52 -9.01
N GLU A 101 1.17 -16.46 -9.82
CA GLU A 101 2.34 -15.76 -10.37
C GLU A 101 3.10 -15.00 -9.26
N ILE A 102 2.39 -14.44 -8.30
CA ILE A 102 2.99 -13.80 -7.12
C ILE A 102 3.77 -14.84 -6.29
N VAL A 103 3.13 -15.98 -6.01
CA VAL A 103 3.76 -17.07 -5.25
C VAL A 103 4.99 -17.61 -5.98
N ALA A 104 4.90 -17.80 -7.29
CA ALA A 104 6.01 -18.26 -8.11
C ALA A 104 7.19 -17.27 -8.09
N ALA A 105 6.92 -15.96 -8.11
CA ALA A 105 7.95 -14.93 -8.06
C ALA A 105 8.68 -14.87 -6.72
N LEU A 106 8.01 -15.20 -5.60
CA LEU A 106 8.61 -15.25 -4.27
C LEU A 106 9.47 -16.52 -4.04
N ALA A 107 9.25 -17.57 -4.84
CA ALA A 107 9.96 -18.84 -4.74
C ALA A 107 11.22 -18.93 -5.62
N ALA A 108 11.44 -17.95 -6.51
CA ALA A 108 12.55 -17.88 -7.45
C ALA A 108 13.79 -17.19 -6.84
#